data_AF-A0A1H0DWL2-F1
#
_entry.id   AF-A0A1H0DWL2-F1
#
_cell.length_a   1.000
_cell.length_b   1.000
_cell.length_c   1.000
_cell.angle_alpha   90.00
_cell.angle_beta   90.00
_cell.angle_gamma   90.00
#
_symmetry.space_group_name_H-M   'P 1'
#
loop_
_entity.id
_entity.type
_entity.pdbx_description
1 polymer ?
#
loop_
_entity_poly.entity_id
_entity_poly.type
_entity_poly.pdbx_seq_one_letter_code
_entity_poly.pdbx_strand_id
1 'polypeptide(L)'
;MGRPVPARHPCSGADDGHDGRVNDETTPTAAPTPHHHSGPLDLDAVEARRVRLVLAAIVLPLVAATLIGLIVLWPGGSSLVGSQSFTAEGATLESATITSLDSSACADATDALVGVSNDALLADAVCAEITSGDGAGLIMPVHIPAESLTAADVGDHLQVMYTPAALASGTPYVFVDYARQVPVAALAVVYLVLVVAVAGRKGALSVLGLLLATAVLLGFMIPALLDGASPMWVTLVGASAMMLLAVYVAHGISVRTTTALLGTFAGVVITVLLSLWGVGAANLTGATEETALTLTAMVGGINLQALLTCGMVVAALGVLNDVTITQASAVWELHAANPALGRARLFTGGMRIGRDHIASTVYTLAFAYAGTALPLILSASLIDRSFAATLLSGEIAEEVVRTLVSSIGLVLAIPATTAIAAALCRTGEPTGR
;
A
#
# COMPACT_ATOMS: atom_id res chain seq x y z
N MET A 1 45.91 7.45 32.11
CA MET A 1 45.27 8.78 32.16
C MET A 1 43.89 8.60 32.76
N GLY A 2 43.74 8.90 34.05
CA GLY A 2 42.49 8.73 34.78
C GLY A 2 41.80 10.08 34.99
N ARG A 3 40.47 10.10 35.01
CA ARG A 3 39.69 10.16 36.26
C ARG A 3 38.17 10.15 35.97
N PRO A 4 37.36 9.70 36.94
CA PRO A 4 35.93 9.48 36.81
C PRO A 4 35.08 10.70 37.23
N VAL A 5 33.77 10.57 36.97
CA VAL A 5 32.63 11.37 37.47
C VAL A 5 32.74 11.72 38.96
N PRO A 6 32.24 12.90 39.39
CA PRO A 6 31.72 13.08 40.73
C PRO A 6 30.21 13.35 40.75
N ALA A 7 29.58 12.82 41.79
CA ALA A 7 28.21 13.06 42.20
C ALA A 7 28.16 14.03 43.39
N ARG A 8 26.95 14.57 43.66
CA ARG A 8 26.45 15.19 44.93
C ARG A 8 26.93 16.65 45.17
N HIS A 9 26.21 17.59 45.81
CA HIS A 9 25.13 17.54 46.82
C HIS A 9 24.45 18.96 46.99
N PRO A 10 23.67 19.30 48.04
CA PRO A 10 22.33 19.91 47.97
C PRO A 10 22.20 21.35 48.56
N CYS A 11 21.00 21.94 48.54
CA CYS A 11 20.51 22.94 49.51
C CYS A 11 19.00 22.63 49.75
N SER A 12 18.55 22.22 50.95
CA SER A 12 18.22 23.05 52.12
C SER A 12 17.29 24.21 51.72
N GLY A 13 16.03 24.31 52.12
CA GLY A 13 15.45 24.05 53.43
C GLY A 13 15.03 25.40 54.02
N ALA A 14 13.72 25.65 54.11
CA ALA A 14 13.14 26.69 54.97
C ALA A 14 11.65 26.39 55.17
N ASP A 15 11.34 25.90 56.37
CA ASP A 15 10.03 25.98 57.02
C ASP A 15 9.55 27.43 57.09
N ASP A 16 8.24 27.62 56.95
CA ASP A 16 7.50 28.50 57.84
C ASP A 16 6.06 27.99 57.95
N GLY A 17 5.75 27.50 59.16
CA GLY A 17 4.42 27.09 59.55
C GLY A 17 3.56 28.29 59.95
N HIS A 18 2.28 28.23 59.57
CA HIS A 18 1.24 28.90 60.33
C HIS A 18 0.01 27.99 60.48
N ASP A 19 -0.34 27.83 61.75
CA ASP A 19 -1.40 27.02 62.34
C ASP A 19 -2.79 27.60 62.02
N GLY A 20 -3.80 26.75 61.84
CA GLY A 20 -5.12 27.21 61.42
C GLY A 20 -6.20 26.16 61.18
N ARG A 21 -6.52 25.37 62.22
CA ARG A 21 -7.83 24.75 62.50
C ARG A 21 -8.36 23.67 61.52
N VAL A 22 -8.40 22.46 62.08
CA VAL A 22 -9.22 21.31 61.71
C VAL A 22 -10.71 21.67 61.72
N ASN A 23 -11.40 21.41 60.60
CA ASN A 23 -12.82 21.08 60.59
C ASN A 23 -13.01 19.85 59.69
N ASP A 24 -13.55 18.82 60.31
CA ASP A 24 -13.90 17.52 59.76
C ASP A 24 -15.25 17.64 59.05
N GLU A 25 -15.27 17.54 57.72
CA GLU A 25 -16.50 17.36 56.95
C GLU A 25 -16.30 16.27 55.90
N THR A 26 -16.82 15.10 56.24
CA THR A 26 -16.98 13.92 55.40
C THR A 26 -17.63 14.25 54.06
N THR A 27 -16.90 14.04 52.96
CA THR A 27 -17.47 14.01 51.61
C THR A 27 -17.11 12.67 50.95
N PRO A 28 -18.09 11.92 50.40
CA PRO A 28 -17.84 10.57 49.89
C PRO A 28 -17.02 10.59 48.59
N THR A 29 -16.14 9.60 48.50
CA THR A 29 -15.24 9.30 47.39
C THR A 29 -16.02 9.10 46.09
N ALA A 30 -15.89 10.01 45.13
CA ALA A 30 -16.34 9.78 43.76
C ALA A 30 -15.29 8.91 43.04
N ALA A 31 -15.70 7.71 42.60
CA ALA A 31 -14.89 6.85 41.75
C ALA A 31 -14.55 7.56 40.42
N PRO A 32 -13.36 7.36 39.84
CA PRO A 32 -13.03 7.93 38.54
C PRO A 32 -13.85 7.23 37.45
N THR A 33 -14.72 7.99 36.78
CA THR A 33 -15.39 7.56 35.54
C THR A 33 -14.35 7.36 34.44
N PRO A 34 -14.37 6.24 33.69
CA PRO A 34 -13.49 6.06 32.55
C PRO A 34 -13.93 7.00 31.42
N HIS A 35 -13.10 8.00 31.09
CA HIS A 35 -13.30 8.85 29.93
C HIS A 35 -13.08 8.02 28.64
N HIS A 36 -14.17 7.47 28.10
CA HIS A 36 -14.17 6.91 26.75
C HIS A 36 -14.18 8.05 25.72
N HIS A 37 -13.00 8.39 25.18
CA HIS A 37 -12.86 9.30 24.05
C HIS A 37 -13.27 8.60 22.74
N SER A 38 -14.58 8.47 22.49
CA SER A 38 -15.18 8.36 21.14
C SER A 38 -16.71 8.21 21.24
N GLY A 39 -17.38 9.25 21.74
CA GLY A 39 -18.84 9.40 21.59
C GLY A 39 -19.22 10.07 20.27
N PRO A 40 -20.48 9.93 19.81
CA PRO A 40 -21.02 10.78 18.74
C PRO A 40 -20.92 12.24 19.17
N LEU A 41 -20.48 13.13 18.26
CA LEU A 41 -20.42 14.57 18.51
C LEU A 41 -21.77 15.10 19.01
N ASP A 42 -21.77 15.85 20.12
CA ASP A 42 -22.89 16.69 20.58
C ASP A 42 -23.03 17.91 19.65
N LEU A 43 -23.36 17.64 18.39
CA LEU A 43 -23.91 18.66 17.48
C LEU A 43 -25.38 18.84 17.82
N ASP A 44 -25.88 20.07 17.74
CA ASP A 44 -27.31 20.33 17.80
C ASP A 44 -28.04 19.43 16.78
N ALA A 45 -29.10 18.74 17.18
CA ALA A 45 -29.70 17.65 16.41
C ALA A 45 -30.18 18.11 15.02
N VAL A 46 -30.54 19.39 14.90
CA VAL A 46 -30.95 20.05 13.66
C VAL A 46 -29.75 20.26 12.72
N GLU A 47 -28.59 20.62 13.26
CA GLU A 47 -27.34 20.78 12.50
C GLU A 47 -26.86 19.45 11.94
N ALA A 48 -26.81 18.42 12.78
CA ALA A 48 -26.44 17.07 12.35
C ALA A 48 -27.34 16.56 11.21
N ARG A 49 -28.65 16.83 11.27
CA ARG A 49 -29.60 16.43 10.22
C ARG A 49 -29.36 17.15 8.90
N ARG A 50 -29.13 18.47 8.93
CA ARG A 50 -28.86 19.26 7.72
C ARG A 50 -27.57 18.84 7.03
N VAL A 51 -26.49 18.70 7.80
CA VAL A 51 -25.17 18.30 7.26
C VAL A 51 -25.25 16.90 6.65
N ARG A 52 -25.92 15.96 7.32
CA ARG A 52 -26.17 14.62 6.76
C ARG A 52 -26.95 14.66 5.45
N LEU A 53 -27.94 15.54 5.31
CA LEU A 53 -28.73 15.65 4.08
C LEU A 53 -27.89 16.22 2.93
N VAL A 54 -27.10 17.27 3.17
CA VAL A 54 -26.18 17.83 2.17
C VAL A 54 -25.15 16.79 1.72
N LEU A 55 -24.54 16.09 2.68
CA LEU A 55 -23.57 15.04 2.38
C LEU A 55 -24.20 13.88 1.61
N ALA A 56 -25.39 13.43 2.00
CA ALA A 56 -26.13 12.40 1.28
C ALA A 56 -26.45 12.82 -0.16
N ALA A 57 -26.83 14.09 -0.38
CA ALA A 57 -27.12 14.62 -1.71
C ALA A 57 -25.89 14.64 -2.64
N ILE A 58 -24.67 14.63 -2.11
CA ILE A 58 -23.42 14.56 -2.90
C ILE A 58 -22.95 13.11 -3.03
N VAL A 59 -22.96 12.35 -1.94
CA VAL A 59 -22.43 10.99 -1.90
C VAL A 59 -23.34 9.97 -2.59
N LEU A 60 -24.66 10.09 -2.50
CA LEU A 60 -25.55 9.15 -3.18
C LEU A 60 -25.39 9.18 -4.71
N PRO A 61 -25.29 10.36 -5.38
CA PRO A 61 -24.94 10.39 -6.80
C PRO A 61 -23.57 9.78 -7.11
N LEU A 62 -22.55 9.99 -6.28
CA LEU A 62 -21.22 9.40 -6.47
C LEU A 62 -21.25 7.86 -6.34
N VAL A 63 -21.96 7.35 -5.34
CA VAL A 63 -22.19 5.91 -5.16
C VAL A 63 -22.95 5.36 -6.37
N ALA A 64 -24.03 6.02 -6.80
CA ALA A 64 -24.79 5.60 -7.98
C ALA A 64 -23.93 5.59 -9.25
N ALA A 65 -23.13 6.63 -9.48
CA ALA A 65 -22.22 6.71 -10.62
C ALA A 65 -21.14 5.61 -10.57
N THR A 66 -20.63 5.28 -9.38
CA THR A 66 -19.66 4.20 -9.19
C THR A 66 -20.31 2.85 -9.46
N LEU A 67 -21.52 2.60 -8.96
CA LEU A 67 -22.26 1.36 -9.22
C LEU A 67 -22.61 1.20 -10.70
N ILE A 68 -23.07 2.27 -11.36
CA ILE A 68 -23.33 2.27 -12.80
C ILE A 68 -22.02 1.99 -13.55
N GLY A 69 -20.93 2.64 -13.17
CA GLY A 69 -19.61 2.42 -13.75
C GLY A 69 -19.13 0.97 -13.60
N LEU A 70 -19.31 0.38 -12.42
CA LEU A 70 -18.98 -1.02 -12.15
C LEU A 70 -19.81 -1.96 -13.03
N ILE A 71 -21.10 -1.68 -13.22
CA ILE A 71 -21.99 -2.49 -14.08
C ILE A 71 -21.60 -2.34 -15.56
N VAL A 72 -21.37 -1.11 -16.02
CA VAL A 72 -21.08 -0.80 -17.43
C VAL A 72 -19.70 -1.29 -17.86
N LEU A 73 -18.71 -1.20 -16.95
CA LEU A 73 -17.32 -1.60 -17.20
C LEU A 73 -17.01 -2.98 -16.63
N TRP A 74 -18.02 -3.74 -16.19
CA TRP A 74 -17.79 -5.05 -15.60
C TRP A 74 -17.08 -5.94 -16.62
N PRO A 75 -15.97 -6.59 -16.26
CA PRO A 75 -15.24 -7.47 -17.17
C PRO A 75 -16.14 -8.61 -17.66
N GLY A 76 -16.03 -8.95 -18.94
CA GLY A 76 -16.80 -10.02 -19.55
C GLY A 76 -16.39 -11.40 -19.03
N GLY A 77 -17.13 -12.44 -19.42
CA GLY A 77 -16.80 -13.83 -19.07
C GLY A 77 -15.52 -14.39 -19.71
N SER A 78 -14.84 -13.60 -20.54
CA SER A 78 -13.63 -13.98 -21.29
C SER A 78 -12.37 -13.30 -20.75
N SER A 79 -12.21 -13.23 -19.42
CA SER A 79 -11.02 -12.59 -18.85
C SER A 79 -9.76 -13.39 -19.21
N LEU A 80 -8.71 -12.71 -19.66
CA LEU A 80 -7.37 -13.30 -19.86
C LEU A 80 -6.67 -13.70 -18.56
N VAL A 81 -7.28 -13.43 -17.40
CA VAL A 81 -6.73 -13.80 -16.10
C VAL A 81 -6.63 -15.32 -16.01
N GLY A 82 -5.40 -15.81 -15.89
CA GLY A 82 -5.11 -17.25 -15.83
C GLY A 82 -5.27 -17.99 -17.16
N SER A 83 -5.40 -17.30 -18.30
CA SER A 83 -5.55 -17.95 -19.60
C SER A 83 -4.22 -18.42 -20.21
N GLN A 84 -3.10 -17.88 -19.73
CA GLN A 84 -1.76 -18.25 -20.17
C GLN A 84 -1.21 -19.36 -19.26
N SER A 85 -0.80 -20.47 -19.87
CA SER A 85 -0.10 -21.53 -19.14
C SER A 85 1.28 -21.02 -18.75
N PHE A 86 1.66 -21.23 -17.49
CA PHE A 86 3.03 -20.99 -17.05
C PHE A 86 3.99 -22.05 -17.59
N THR A 87 3.51 -23.28 -17.80
CA THR A 87 4.32 -24.40 -18.28
C THR A 87 4.06 -24.68 -19.76
N ALA A 88 5.10 -25.16 -20.45
CA ALA A 88 4.98 -25.70 -21.80
C ALA A 88 4.12 -26.99 -21.79
N GLU A 89 3.62 -27.39 -22.97
CA GLU A 89 2.82 -28.61 -23.09
C GLU A 89 3.61 -29.85 -22.61
N GLY A 90 3.06 -30.55 -21.61
CA GLY A 90 3.69 -31.71 -20.97
C GLY A 90 4.66 -31.39 -19.83
N ALA A 91 4.91 -30.12 -19.50
CA ALA A 91 5.71 -29.72 -18.34
C ALA A 91 4.83 -29.48 -17.11
N THR A 92 5.32 -29.90 -15.95
CA THR A 92 4.61 -29.79 -14.66
C THR A 92 5.43 -29.00 -13.64
N LEU A 93 4.74 -28.25 -12.79
CA LEU A 93 5.33 -27.59 -11.62
C LEU A 93 5.32 -28.58 -10.46
N GLU A 94 6.50 -28.86 -9.93
CA GLU A 94 6.73 -29.80 -8.84
C GLU A 94 7.48 -29.11 -7.70
N SER A 95 7.58 -29.79 -6.56
CA SER A 95 8.21 -29.27 -5.35
C SER A 95 9.44 -30.09 -5.04
N ALA A 96 10.53 -29.45 -4.63
CA ALA A 96 11.75 -30.11 -4.21
C ALA A 96 12.27 -29.53 -2.90
N THR A 97 13.15 -30.24 -2.21
CA THR A 97 13.81 -29.76 -0.98
C THR A 97 15.31 -29.94 -1.13
N ILE A 98 16.10 -28.87 -0.94
CA ILE A 98 17.55 -28.94 -1.06
C ILE A 98 18.10 -29.88 0.03
N THR A 99 18.82 -30.92 -0.38
CA THR A 99 19.49 -31.87 0.52
C THR A 99 20.99 -31.61 0.63
N SER A 100 21.61 -31.05 -0.41
CA SER A 100 23.02 -30.67 -0.43
C SER A 100 23.26 -29.55 -1.43
N LEU A 101 24.13 -28.60 -1.06
CA LEU A 101 24.64 -27.58 -1.99
C LEU A 101 25.81 -28.09 -2.84
N ASP A 102 26.37 -29.25 -2.48
CA ASP A 102 27.40 -29.94 -3.25
C ASP A 102 26.73 -30.92 -4.20
N SER A 103 26.85 -30.67 -5.51
CA SER A 103 26.29 -31.50 -6.59
C SER A 103 26.85 -32.91 -6.62
N SER A 104 28.03 -33.15 -6.02
CA SER A 104 28.59 -34.51 -5.91
C SER A 104 27.75 -35.44 -5.02
N ALA A 105 26.92 -34.88 -4.13
CA ALA A 105 26.02 -35.65 -3.26
C ALA A 105 24.89 -36.38 -4.02
N CYS A 106 24.68 -36.06 -5.30
CA CYS A 106 23.71 -36.71 -6.18
C CYS A 106 24.36 -37.16 -7.49
N ALA A 107 25.66 -37.45 -7.46
CA ALA A 107 26.40 -37.96 -8.62
C ALA A 107 25.79 -39.25 -9.19
N ASP A 108 25.33 -40.18 -8.35
CA ASP A 108 24.70 -41.43 -8.80
C ASP A 108 23.43 -41.19 -9.63
N ALA A 109 22.61 -40.21 -9.23
CA ALA A 109 21.41 -39.82 -9.98
C ALA A 109 21.77 -39.13 -11.31
N THR A 110 22.90 -38.43 -11.33
CA THR A 110 23.44 -37.76 -12.52
C THR A 110 24.00 -38.77 -13.53
N ASP A 111 24.75 -39.77 -13.04
CA ASP A 111 25.31 -40.85 -13.87
C ASP A 111 24.21 -41.73 -14.50
N ALA A 112 23.10 -41.91 -13.78
CA ALA A 112 21.93 -42.64 -14.27
C ALA A 112 21.18 -41.92 -15.41
N LEU A 113 21.40 -40.62 -15.63
CA LEU A 113 20.73 -39.82 -16.66
C LEU A 113 21.37 -39.92 -18.05
N VAL A 114 22.42 -40.72 -18.25
CA VAL A 114 23.07 -41.12 -19.52
C VAL A 114 23.32 -39.99 -20.55
N GLY A 115 24.61 -39.65 -20.75
CA GLY A 115 25.15 -39.50 -22.11
C GLY A 115 25.62 -38.13 -22.61
N VAL A 116 25.32 -37.01 -21.93
CA VAL A 116 25.90 -35.67 -22.24
C VAL A 116 25.89 -34.76 -21.00
N SER A 117 26.30 -35.25 -19.83
CA SER A 117 26.51 -34.36 -18.68
C SER A 117 27.76 -33.53 -18.96
N ASN A 118 27.58 -32.33 -19.51
CA ASN A 118 28.64 -31.34 -19.56
C ASN A 118 28.87 -30.91 -18.11
N ASP A 119 30.06 -31.16 -17.53
CA ASP A 119 30.38 -30.79 -16.13
C ASP A 119 30.02 -29.32 -15.83
N ALA A 120 30.03 -28.46 -16.85
CA ALA A 120 29.60 -27.07 -16.78
C ALA A 120 28.10 -26.87 -16.43
N LEU A 121 27.19 -27.79 -16.79
CA LEU A 121 25.77 -27.69 -16.43
C LEU A 121 25.50 -28.00 -14.94
N LEU A 122 26.39 -28.77 -14.31
CA LEU A 122 26.28 -29.22 -12.92
C LEU A 122 27.09 -28.35 -11.94
N ALA A 123 27.94 -27.45 -12.46
CA ALA A 123 28.77 -26.57 -11.65
C ALA A 123 27.95 -25.69 -10.68
N ASP A 124 26.76 -25.28 -11.11
CA ASP A 124 25.81 -24.47 -10.32
C ASP A 124 24.54 -25.27 -9.94
N ALA A 125 24.60 -26.60 -9.96
CA ALA A 125 23.50 -27.45 -9.54
C ALA A 125 23.57 -27.74 -8.03
N VAL A 126 22.42 -27.79 -7.39
CA VAL A 126 22.28 -28.33 -6.02
C VAL A 126 21.57 -29.68 -6.09
N CYS A 127 21.78 -30.51 -5.08
CA CYS A 127 21.01 -31.74 -4.93
C CYS A 127 19.74 -31.43 -4.16
N ALA A 128 18.59 -31.79 -4.73
CA ALA A 128 17.30 -31.64 -4.10
C ALA A 128 16.50 -32.93 -4.18
N GLU A 129 15.85 -33.29 -3.08
CA GLU A 129 14.84 -34.35 -3.05
C GLU A 129 13.55 -33.82 -3.67
N ILE A 130 13.05 -34.48 -4.70
CA ILE A 130 11.75 -34.18 -5.28
C ILE A 130 10.66 -34.66 -4.32
N THR A 131 9.71 -33.81 -4.00
CA THR A 131 8.69 -34.03 -2.95
C THR A 131 7.27 -34.15 -3.49
N SER A 132 7.06 -33.91 -4.79
CA SER A 132 5.78 -34.08 -5.46
C SER A 132 5.98 -34.58 -6.89
N GLY A 133 4.90 -35.01 -7.56
CA GLY A 133 4.97 -35.54 -8.92
C GLY A 133 5.50 -36.97 -8.99
N ASP A 134 5.79 -37.43 -10.22
CA ASP A 134 6.20 -38.81 -10.49
C ASP A 134 7.63 -39.11 -10.00
N GLY A 135 8.44 -38.07 -9.78
CA GLY A 135 9.80 -38.18 -9.24
C GLY A 135 9.90 -38.16 -7.72
N ALA A 136 8.80 -38.16 -6.99
CA ALA A 136 8.81 -38.01 -5.53
C ALA A 136 9.70 -39.05 -4.83
N GLY A 137 10.57 -38.59 -3.93
CA GLY A 137 11.56 -39.38 -3.19
C GLY A 137 12.90 -39.56 -3.92
N LEU A 138 13.03 -39.08 -5.15
CA LEU A 138 14.30 -39.07 -5.87
C LEU A 138 15.14 -37.84 -5.50
N ILE A 139 16.43 -38.04 -5.27
CA ILE A 139 17.39 -36.94 -5.14
C ILE A 139 17.94 -36.66 -6.53
N MET A 140 17.65 -35.47 -7.04
CA MET A 140 18.01 -35.06 -8.40
C MET A 140 18.85 -33.78 -8.37
N PRO A 141 19.79 -33.61 -9.31
CA PRO A 141 20.44 -32.32 -9.53
C PRO A 141 19.42 -31.31 -10.06
N VAL A 142 19.34 -30.15 -9.43
CA VAL A 142 18.51 -29.01 -9.83
C VAL A 142 19.43 -27.83 -10.12
N HIS A 143 19.40 -27.34 -11.35
CA HIS A 143 20.17 -26.16 -11.74
C HIS A 143 19.50 -24.90 -11.18
N ILE A 144 20.21 -24.15 -10.33
CA ILE A 144 19.76 -22.88 -9.77
C ILE A 144 20.60 -21.75 -10.39
N PRO A 145 19.98 -20.71 -10.98
CA PRO A 145 20.72 -19.56 -11.48
C PRO A 145 21.60 -18.92 -10.40
N ALA A 146 22.78 -18.42 -10.77
CA ALA A 146 23.78 -17.91 -9.82
C ALA A 146 23.22 -16.83 -8.88
N GLU A 147 22.34 -15.96 -9.37
CA GLU A 147 21.65 -14.94 -8.59
C GLU A 147 20.76 -15.52 -7.47
N SER A 148 20.15 -16.68 -7.70
CA SER A 148 19.29 -17.37 -6.74
C SER A 148 20.08 -18.32 -5.84
N LEU A 149 21.21 -18.84 -6.32
CA LEU A 149 22.05 -19.79 -5.60
C LEU A 149 22.65 -19.19 -4.32
N THR A 150 22.93 -17.88 -4.32
CA THR A 150 23.48 -17.18 -3.12
C THR A 150 22.56 -17.20 -1.91
N ALA A 151 21.26 -17.42 -2.12
CA ALA A 151 20.25 -17.51 -1.06
C ALA A 151 19.89 -18.96 -0.71
N ALA A 152 20.49 -19.95 -1.37
CA ALA A 152 20.15 -21.36 -1.19
C ALA A 152 20.80 -21.93 0.08
N ASP A 153 20.00 -22.58 0.92
CA ASP A 153 20.44 -23.34 2.08
C ASP A 153 19.88 -24.78 2.07
N VAL A 154 20.58 -25.69 2.74
CA VAL A 154 20.09 -27.06 2.94
C VAL A 154 18.81 -27.03 3.75
N GLY A 155 17.78 -27.70 3.25
CA GLY A 155 16.43 -27.71 3.81
C GLY A 155 15.46 -26.73 3.13
N ASP A 156 15.93 -25.86 2.24
CA ASP A 156 15.06 -24.96 1.51
C ASP A 156 14.12 -25.70 0.56
N HIS A 157 12.87 -25.27 0.54
CA HIS A 157 11.86 -25.79 -0.36
C HIS A 157 11.85 -24.99 -1.67
N LEU A 158 11.88 -25.70 -2.79
CA LEU A 158 11.93 -25.18 -4.14
C LEU A 158 10.65 -25.52 -4.89
N GLN A 159 10.25 -24.65 -5.81
CA GLN A 159 9.43 -25.01 -6.96
C GLN A 159 10.36 -25.29 -8.14
N VAL A 160 10.14 -26.43 -8.78
CA VAL A 160 10.90 -26.88 -9.94
C VAL A 160 9.94 -27.18 -11.08
N MET A 161 10.37 -26.93 -12.31
CA MET A 161 9.65 -27.34 -13.50
C MET A 161 10.21 -28.66 -13.98
N TYR A 162 9.36 -29.68 -14.01
CA TYR A 162 9.66 -30.95 -14.65
C TYR A 162 9.35 -30.87 -16.14
N THR A 163 10.32 -31.26 -16.97
CA THR A 163 10.16 -31.27 -18.43
C THR A 163 10.61 -32.64 -18.97
N PRO A 164 9.70 -33.50 -19.47
CA PRO A 164 10.07 -34.81 -19.99
C PRO A 164 11.11 -34.75 -21.11
N ALA A 165 11.04 -33.71 -21.96
CA ALA A 165 12.01 -33.49 -23.05
C ALA A 165 13.44 -33.19 -22.54
N ALA A 166 13.59 -32.68 -21.31
CA ALA A 166 14.87 -32.35 -20.71
C ALA A 166 15.58 -33.57 -20.08
N LEU A 167 14.93 -34.74 -20.04
CA LEU A 167 15.58 -36.01 -19.68
C LEU A 167 16.78 -36.30 -20.60
N ALA A 168 16.67 -35.95 -21.89
CA ALA A 168 17.75 -36.15 -22.86
C ALA A 168 18.93 -35.18 -22.70
N SER A 169 18.74 -34.08 -21.95
CA SER A 169 19.77 -33.05 -21.68
C SER A 169 20.39 -33.16 -20.29
N GLY A 170 20.04 -34.19 -19.51
CA GLY A 170 20.73 -34.55 -18.26
C GLY A 170 20.13 -33.98 -16.97
N THR A 171 19.19 -33.02 -17.03
CA THR A 171 18.47 -32.52 -15.84
C THR A 171 17.00 -32.27 -16.18
N PRO A 172 16.07 -33.19 -15.81
CA PRO A 172 14.66 -33.01 -16.13
C PRO A 172 13.97 -31.96 -15.26
N TYR A 173 14.62 -31.52 -14.18
CA TYR A 173 14.12 -30.51 -13.22
C TYR A 173 14.92 -29.23 -13.33
N VAL A 174 14.22 -28.11 -13.53
CA VAL A 174 14.81 -26.78 -13.58
C VAL A 174 14.22 -25.95 -12.45
N PHE A 175 15.07 -25.20 -11.75
CA PHE A 175 14.62 -24.25 -10.72
C PHE A 175 13.64 -23.24 -11.31
N VAL A 176 12.51 -23.04 -10.63
CA VAL A 176 11.55 -21.98 -10.94
C VAL A 176 11.64 -20.89 -9.87
N ASP A 177 11.47 -21.27 -8.60
CA ASP A 177 11.50 -20.31 -7.49
C ASP A 177 11.65 -21.03 -6.13
N TYR A 178 11.82 -20.26 -5.05
CA TYR A 178 11.72 -20.75 -3.66
C TYR A 178 10.27 -20.77 -3.17
N ALA A 179 9.92 -21.77 -2.36
CA ALA A 179 8.62 -21.84 -1.70
C ALA A 179 8.58 -20.95 -0.45
N ARG A 180 7.93 -19.78 -0.57
CA ARG A 180 7.88 -18.75 0.50
C ARG A 180 6.58 -18.71 1.30
N GLN A 181 5.72 -19.73 1.15
CA GLN A 181 4.36 -19.74 1.74
C GLN A 181 4.38 -19.56 3.26
N VAL A 182 5.27 -20.31 3.95
CA VAL A 182 5.38 -20.27 5.42
C VAL A 182 5.87 -18.92 5.96
N PRO A 183 7.03 -18.37 5.53
CA PRO A 183 7.51 -17.10 6.06
C PRO A 183 6.57 -15.92 5.72
N VAL A 184 6.00 -15.90 4.52
CA VAL A 184 5.03 -14.86 4.13
C VAL A 184 3.74 -14.97 4.96
N ALA A 185 3.20 -16.17 5.15
CA ALA A 185 2.02 -16.37 5.98
C ALA A 185 2.29 -16.00 7.45
N ALA A 186 3.48 -16.32 7.98
CA ALA A 186 3.86 -15.96 9.34
C ALA A 186 3.90 -14.43 9.52
N LEU A 187 4.54 -13.70 8.60
CA LEU A 187 4.56 -12.24 8.62
C LEU A 187 3.17 -11.64 8.51
N ALA A 188 2.32 -12.17 7.63
CA ALA A 188 0.93 -11.74 7.48
C ALA A 188 0.14 -11.95 8.77
N VAL A 189 0.25 -13.11 9.42
CA VAL A 189 -0.41 -13.40 10.69
C VAL A 189 0.08 -12.46 11.80
N VAL A 190 1.39 -12.25 11.93
CA VAL A 190 1.96 -11.32 12.92
C VAL A 190 1.43 -9.90 12.69
N TYR A 191 1.43 -9.42 11.44
CA TYR A 191 0.88 -8.12 11.08
C TYR A 191 -0.60 -8.00 11.50
N LEU A 192 -1.44 -8.97 11.13
CA LEU A 192 -2.86 -8.97 11.46
C LEU A 192 -3.12 -8.98 12.96
N VAL A 193 -2.38 -9.82 13.71
CA VAL A 193 -2.47 -9.86 15.18
C VAL A 193 -2.11 -8.51 15.79
N LEU A 194 -1.01 -7.89 15.34
CA LEU A 194 -0.58 -6.59 15.85
C LEU A 194 -1.59 -5.48 15.54
N VAL A 195 -2.15 -5.45 14.33
CA VAL A 195 -3.18 -4.47 13.96
C VAL A 195 -4.41 -4.60 14.85
N VAL A 196 -4.89 -5.83 15.09
CA VAL A 196 -6.06 -6.05 15.96
C VAL A 196 -5.71 -5.79 17.42
N ALA A 197 -4.52 -6.15 17.89
CA ALA A 197 -4.08 -5.91 19.26
C ALA A 197 -3.96 -4.41 19.58
N VAL A 198 -3.43 -3.61 18.64
CA VAL A 198 -3.20 -2.16 18.84
C VAL A 198 -4.46 -1.34 18.54
N ALA A 199 -5.17 -1.63 17.44
CA ALA A 199 -6.32 -0.83 16.98
C ALA A 199 -7.68 -1.47 17.28
N GLY A 200 -7.72 -2.64 17.92
CA GLY A 200 -8.94 -3.33 18.32
C GLY A 200 -9.88 -3.64 17.15
N ARG A 201 -11.18 -3.45 17.37
CA ARG A 201 -12.22 -3.62 16.34
C ARG A 201 -12.01 -2.71 15.12
N LYS A 202 -11.48 -1.50 15.32
CA LYS A 202 -11.19 -0.58 14.20
C LYS A 202 -10.06 -1.13 13.33
N GLY A 203 -9.04 -1.75 13.94
CA GLY A 203 -7.98 -2.47 13.23
C GLY A 203 -8.52 -3.60 12.36
N ALA A 204 -9.38 -4.46 12.93
CA ALA A 204 -10.00 -5.56 12.18
C ALA A 204 -10.83 -5.06 10.98
N LEU A 205 -11.61 -3.98 11.18
CA LEU A 205 -12.40 -3.37 10.11
C LEU A 205 -11.52 -2.70 9.04
N SER A 206 -10.39 -2.10 9.42
CA SER A 206 -9.42 -1.54 8.47
C SER A 206 -8.80 -2.61 7.59
N VAL A 207 -8.44 -3.77 8.15
CA VAL A 207 -7.97 -4.93 7.38
C VAL A 207 -9.06 -5.41 6.42
N LEU A 208 -10.31 -5.53 6.87
CA LEU A 208 -11.42 -5.92 5.99
C LEU A 208 -11.61 -4.90 4.85
N GLY A 209 -11.53 -3.61 5.16
CA GLY A 209 -11.58 -2.54 4.16
C GLY A 209 -10.46 -2.66 3.11
N LEU A 210 -9.23 -2.99 3.54
CA LEU A 210 -8.10 -3.25 2.66
C LEU A 210 -8.36 -4.47 1.76
N LEU A 211 -8.81 -5.59 2.34
CA LEU A 211 -9.12 -6.81 1.57
C LEU A 211 -10.21 -6.56 0.52
N LEU A 212 -11.24 -5.79 0.86
CA LEU A 212 -12.31 -5.41 -0.08
C LEU A 212 -11.79 -4.49 -1.19
N ALA A 213 -10.92 -3.52 -0.87
CA ALA A 213 -10.28 -2.69 -1.88
C ALA A 213 -9.37 -3.52 -2.81
N THR A 214 -8.60 -4.45 -2.26
CA THR A 214 -7.81 -5.42 -3.05
C THR A 214 -8.71 -6.31 -3.91
N ALA A 215 -9.88 -6.73 -3.41
CA ALA A 215 -10.83 -7.49 -4.20
C ALA A 215 -11.40 -6.69 -5.38
N VAL A 216 -11.61 -5.38 -5.25
CA VAL A 216 -11.96 -4.51 -6.40
C VAL A 216 -10.80 -4.42 -7.39
N LEU A 217 -9.57 -4.29 -6.93
CA LEU A 217 -8.40 -4.25 -7.81
C LEU A 217 -8.27 -5.56 -8.61
N LEU A 218 -8.29 -6.71 -7.93
CA LEU A 218 -8.09 -8.03 -8.55
C LEU A 218 -9.32 -8.53 -9.32
N GLY A 219 -10.53 -8.26 -8.83
CA GLY A 219 -11.77 -8.79 -9.40
C GLY A 219 -12.45 -7.88 -10.42
N PHE A 220 -12.14 -6.58 -10.42
CA PHE A 220 -12.73 -5.62 -11.36
C PHE A 220 -11.66 -4.90 -12.18
N MET A 221 -10.70 -4.21 -11.55
CA MET A 221 -9.77 -3.36 -12.30
C MET A 221 -8.86 -4.16 -13.24
N ILE A 222 -8.15 -5.18 -12.73
CA ILE A 222 -7.23 -5.98 -13.54
C ILE A 222 -7.98 -6.67 -14.70
N PRO A 223 -9.09 -7.40 -14.47
CA PRO A 223 -9.79 -8.05 -15.56
C PRO A 223 -10.36 -7.06 -16.58
N ALA A 224 -10.93 -5.92 -16.13
CA ALA A 224 -11.45 -4.90 -17.06
C ALA A 224 -10.36 -4.27 -17.93
N LEU A 225 -9.15 -4.07 -17.38
CA LEU A 225 -8.00 -3.60 -18.15
C LEU A 225 -7.54 -4.62 -19.18
N LEU A 226 -7.54 -5.91 -18.82
CA LEU A 226 -7.19 -7.01 -19.74
C LEU A 226 -8.23 -7.20 -20.85
N ASP A 227 -9.50 -6.89 -20.59
CA ASP A 227 -10.57 -6.87 -21.60
C ASP A 227 -10.51 -5.63 -22.52
N GLY A 228 -9.51 -4.76 -22.35
CA GLY A 228 -9.32 -3.57 -23.18
C GLY A 228 -10.23 -2.40 -22.84
N ALA A 229 -10.89 -2.41 -21.68
CA ALA A 229 -11.67 -1.27 -21.23
C ALA A 229 -10.77 -0.04 -21.05
N SER A 230 -11.35 1.16 -21.21
CA SER A 230 -10.60 2.42 -21.07
C SER A 230 -9.96 2.53 -19.68
N PRO A 231 -8.62 2.59 -19.58
CA PRO A 231 -7.95 2.54 -18.27
C PRO A 231 -8.29 3.75 -17.38
N MET A 232 -8.58 4.91 -17.99
CA MET A 232 -9.05 6.10 -17.27
C MET A 232 -10.36 5.83 -16.51
N TRP A 233 -11.36 5.27 -17.20
CA TRP A 233 -12.67 5.02 -16.59
C TRP A 233 -12.61 3.89 -15.57
N VAL A 234 -11.88 2.82 -15.86
CA VAL A 234 -11.65 1.71 -14.92
C VAL A 234 -10.98 2.22 -13.65
N THR A 235 -9.99 3.11 -13.76
CA THR A 235 -9.32 3.70 -12.61
C THR A 235 -10.24 4.59 -11.81
N LEU A 236 -11.01 5.48 -12.46
CA LEU A 236 -11.90 6.37 -11.73
C LEU A 236 -12.97 5.59 -10.98
N VAL A 237 -13.61 4.61 -11.63
CA VAL A 237 -14.65 3.76 -11.02
C VAL A 237 -14.05 2.85 -9.95
N GLY A 238 -12.92 2.20 -10.24
CA GLY A 238 -12.21 1.30 -9.33
C GLY A 238 -11.71 2.02 -8.08
N ALA A 239 -11.04 3.16 -8.24
CA ALA A 239 -10.62 4.03 -7.14
C ALA A 239 -11.82 4.47 -6.29
N SER A 240 -12.92 4.87 -6.92
CA SER A 240 -14.15 5.27 -6.21
C SER A 240 -14.71 4.12 -5.38
N ALA A 241 -14.80 2.93 -5.96
CA ALA A 241 -15.30 1.72 -5.30
C ALA A 241 -14.39 1.28 -4.14
N MET A 242 -13.07 1.24 -4.37
CA MET A 242 -12.07 0.94 -3.35
C MET A 242 -12.19 1.91 -2.17
N MET A 243 -12.28 3.22 -2.43
CA MET A 243 -12.40 4.24 -1.38
C MET A 243 -13.72 4.14 -0.60
N LEU A 244 -14.85 3.97 -1.31
CA LEU A 244 -16.16 3.81 -0.67
C LEU A 244 -16.18 2.60 0.28
N LEU A 245 -15.64 1.47 -0.16
CA LEU A 245 -15.55 0.26 0.66
C LEU A 245 -14.57 0.44 1.81
N ALA A 246 -13.32 0.82 1.53
CA ALA A 246 -12.28 0.93 2.54
C ALA A 246 -12.65 1.93 3.64
N VAL A 247 -13.10 3.14 3.29
CA VAL A 247 -13.43 4.20 4.26
C VAL A 247 -14.60 3.82 5.14
N TYR A 248 -15.73 3.43 4.53
CA TYR A 248 -16.94 3.20 5.30
C TYR A 248 -16.90 1.90 6.10
N VAL A 249 -16.18 0.89 5.64
CA VAL A 249 -15.94 -0.32 6.44
C VAL A 249 -15.02 -0.02 7.62
N ALA A 250 -13.88 0.65 7.38
CA ALA A 250 -12.88 0.91 8.43
C ALA A 250 -13.35 1.91 9.49
N HIS A 251 -14.01 3.00 9.07
CA HIS A 251 -14.33 4.12 9.95
C HIS A 251 -15.82 4.31 10.22
N GLY A 252 -16.69 3.57 9.53
CA GLY A 252 -18.14 3.73 9.63
C GLY A 252 -18.67 4.96 8.90
N ILE A 253 -19.99 5.04 8.76
CA ILE A 253 -20.67 6.18 8.12
C ILE A 253 -20.88 7.28 9.15
N SER A 254 -20.26 8.44 8.93
CA SER A 254 -20.38 9.61 9.79
C SER A 254 -20.14 10.87 8.96
N VAL A 255 -20.53 12.03 9.50
CA VAL A 255 -20.24 13.32 8.85
C VAL A 255 -18.73 13.47 8.61
N ARG A 256 -17.90 13.12 9.61
CA ARG A 256 -16.43 13.19 9.52
C ARG A 256 -15.86 12.32 8.40
N THR A 257 -16.28 11.05 8.35
CA THR A 257 -15.79 10.08 7.37
C THR A 257 -16.29 10.40 5.96
N THR A 258 -17.53 10.89 5.83
CA THR A 258 -18.05 11.34 4.55
C THR A 258 -17.40 12.64 4.08
N THR A 259 -17.06 13.58 4.98
CA THR A 259 -16.24 14.76 4.64
C THR A 259 -14.87 14.34 4.14
N ALA A 260 -14.21 13.39 4.81
CA ALA A 260 -12.91 12.87 4.37
C ALA A 260 -13.00 12.25 2.98
N LEU A 261 -14.01 11.41 2.74
CA LEU A 261 -14.25 10.77 1.44
C LEU A 261 -14.39 11.79 0.30
N LEU A 262 -15.12 12.89 0.52
CA LEU A 262 -15.21 13.98 -0.48
C LEU A 262 -13.84 14.64 -0.73
N GLY A 263 -13.06 14.82 0.33
CA GLY A 263 -11.66 15.26 0.23
C GLY A 263 -10.81 14.29 -0.59
N THR A 264 -10.98 12.98 -0.39
CA THR A 264 -10.29 11.97 -1.19
C THR A 264 -10.72 12.02 -2.65
N PHE A 265 -12.01 12.13 -2.96
CA PHE A 265 -12.50 12.28 -4.33
C PHE A 265 -11.88 13.50 -5.02
N ALA A 266 -11.82 14.64 -4.33
CA ALA A 266 -11.14 15.83 -4.84
C ALA A 266 -9.65 15.55 -5.10
N GLY A 267 -8.96 14.90 -4.18
CA GLY A 267 -7.57 14.47 -4.33
C GLY A 267 -7.36 13.54 -5.53
N VAL A 268 -8.22 12.53 -5.70
CA VAL A 268 -8.17 11.59 -6.84
C VAL A 268 -8.36 12.31 -8.16
N VAL A 269 -9.34 13.21 -8.27
CA VAL A 269 -9.56 14.01 -9.49
C VAL A 269 -8.33 14.85 -9.81
N ILE A 270 -7.73 15.50 -8.80
CA ILE A 270 -6.50 16.28 -8.97
C ILE A 270 -5.35 15.38 -9.45
N THR A 271 -5.15 14.23 -8.81
CA THR A 271 -4.10 13.26 -9.19
C THR A 271 -4.31 12.77 -10.62
N VAL A 272 -5.53 12.39 -11.02
CA VAL A 272 -5.85 11.96 -12.39
C VAL A 272 -5.49 13.05 -13.40
N LEU A 273 -5.89 14.31 -13.16
CA LEU A 273 -5.60 15.42 -14.06
C LEU A 273 -4.09 15.68 -14.17
N LEU A 274 -3.38 15.64 -13.04
CA LEU A 274 -1.93 15.81 -13.00
C LEU A 274 -1.19 14.65 -13.66
N SER A 275 -1.68 13.40 -13.49
CA SER A 275 -1.10 12.23 -14.16
C SER A 275 -1.27 12.34 -15.66
N LEU A 276 -2.48 12.65 -16.15
CA LEU A 276 -2.73 12.83 -17.59
C LEU A 276 -1.85 13.95 -18.18
N TRP A 277 -1.74 15.08 -17.49
CA TRP A 277 -0.87 16.17 -17.91
C TRP A 277 0.61 15.76 -17.86
N GLY A 278 1.09 15.19 -16.76
CA GLY A 278 2.50 14.87 -16.57
C GLY A 278 2.99 13.79 -17.53
N VAL A 279 2.18 12.75 -17.73
CA VAL A 279 2.45 11.67 -18.68
C VAL A 279 2.51 12.19 -20.12
N GLY A 280 1.53 13.02 -20.52
CA GLY A 280 1.54 13.63 -21.85
C GLY A 280 2.68 14.65 -22.05
N ALA A 281 2.88 15.55 -21.10
CA ALA A 281 3.87 16.62 -21.18
C ALA A 281 5.32 16.11 -21.16
N ALA A 282 5.59 15.02 -20.43
CA ALA A 282 6.91 14.39 -20.36
C ALA A 282 7.10 13.27 -21.40
N ASN A 283 6.13 13.03 -22.29
CA ASN A 283 6.15 11.94 -23.27
C ASN A 283 6.43 10.57 -22.65
N LEU A 284 5.84 10.30 -21.49
CA LEU A 284 5.99 9.00 -20.82
C LEU A 284 5.15 7.97 -21.57
N THR A 285 5.80 6.88 -22.01
CA THR A 285 5.15 5.82 -22.80
C THR A 285 4.61 4.69 -21.92
N GLY A 286 5.13 4.55 -20.70
CA GLY A 286 4.91 3.36 -19.86
C GLY A 286 5.58 2.09 -20.39
N ALA A 287 6.42 2.21 -21.42
CA ALA A 287 7.14 1.11 -22.07
C ALA A 287 8.62 1.07 -21.64
N THR A 288 8.84 1.33 -20.36
CA THR A 288 10.15 1.50 -19.71
C THR A 288 10.56 0.22 -18.97
N GLU A 289 9.61 -0.48 -18.36
CA GLU A 289 9.85 -1.77 -17.70
C GLU A 289 9.74 -2.94 -18.68
N GLU A 290 10.62 -3.94 -18.52
CA GLU A 290 10.57 -5.19 -19.30
C GLU A 290 9.22 -5.90 -19.16
N THR A 291 8.66 -5.92 -17.94
CA THR A 291 7.34 -6.48 -17.64
C THR A 291 6.22 -5.82 -18.44
N ALA A 292 6.28 -4.50 -18.63
CA ALA A 292 5.32 -3.75 -19.43
C ALA A 292 5.44 -4.11 -20.92
N LEU A 293 6.66 -4.30 -21.42
CA LEU A 293 6.91 -4.76 -22.79
C LEU A 293 6.41 -6.19 -22.99
N THR A 294 6.69 -7.11 -22.07
CA THR A 294 6.19 -8.48 -22.09
C THR A 294 4.66 -8.51 -22.11
N LEU A 295 4.01 -7.63 -21.33
CA LEU A 295 2.56 -7.53 -21.31
C LEU A 295 1.99 -7.16 -22.68
N THR A 296 2.62 -6.24 -23.43
CA THR A 296 2.16 -5.90 -24.80
C THR A 296 2.29 -7.04 -25.80
N ALA A 297 3.25 -7.95 -25.58
CA ALA A 297 3.39 -9.15 -26.41
C ALA A 297 2.29 -10.19 -26.09
N MET A 298 1.81 -10.24 -24.85
CA MET A 298 0.79 -11.19 -24.40
C MET A 298 -0.65 -10.69 -24.61
N VAL A 299 -0.86 -9.37 -24.55
CA VAL A 299 -2.19 -8.75 -24.65
C VAL A 299 -2.17 -7.66 -25.71
N GLY A 300 -2.77 -7.97 -26.85
CA GLY A 300 -2.87 -7.03 -27.96
C GLY A 300 -3.71 -5.80 -27.61
N GLY A 301 -3.21 -4.61 -27.95
CA GLY A 301 -3.98 -3.35 -27.82
C GLY A 301 -3.97 -2.70 -26.43
N ILE A 302 -3.20 -3.22 -25.46
CA ILE A 302 -3.02 -2.54 -24.17
C ILE A 302 -2.34 -1.18 -24.37
N ASN A 303 -2.93 -0.15 -23.78
CA ASN A 303 -2.34 1.19 -23.73
C ASN A 303 -1.48 1.34 -22.46
N LEU A 304 -0.16 1.18 -22.61
CA LEU A 304 0.80 1.27 -21.51
C LEU A 304 0.84 2.66 -20.84
N GLN A 305 0.64 3.73 -21.61
CA GLN A 305 0.61 5.10 -21.08
C GLN A 305 -0.60 5.30 -20.15
N ALA A 306 -1.75 4.74 -20.55
CA ALA A 306 -2.95 4.76 -19.74
C ALA A 306 -2.81 3.84 -18.52
N LEU A 307 -2.18 2.66 -18.66
CA LEU A 307 -1.86 1.77 -17.54
C LEU A 307 -0.94 2.43 -16.50
N LEU A 308 0.09 3.15 -16.96
CA LEU A 308 0.96 3.97 -16.12
C LEU A 308 0.13 4.99 -15.32
N THR A 309 -0.76 5.73 -16.00
CA THR A 309 -1.68 6.68 -15.34
C THR A 309 -2.54 6.00 -14.27
N CYS A 310 -3.03 4.78 -14.52
CA CYS A 310 -3.78 3.99 -13.53
C CYS A 310 -2.92 3.67 -12.31
N GLY A 311 -1.70 3.17 -12.54
CA GLY A 311 -0.74 2.85 -11.49
C GLY A 311 -0.44 4.06 -10.59
N MET A 312 -0.23 5.25 -11.19
CA MET A 312 -0.03 6.49 -10.43
C MET A 312 -1.20 6.82 -9.49
N VAL A 313 -2.44 6.67 -9.98
CA VAL A 313 -3.65 6.97 -9.20
C VAL A 313 -3.84 5.95 -8.08
N VAL A 314 -3.75 4.64 -8.40
CA VAL A 314 -3.90 3.56 -7.41
C VAL A 314 -2.87 3.69 -6.29
N ALA A 315 -1.61 4.00 -6.63
CA ALA A 315 -0.55 4.20 -5.66
C ALA A 315 -0.81 5.42 -4.74
N ALA A 316 -1.47 6.47 -5.25
CA ALA A 316 -1.84 7.64 -4.44
C ALA A 316 -3.04 7.39 -3.51
N LEU A 317 -3.94 6.44 -3.80
CA LEU A 317 -5.19 6.24 -3.04
C LEU A 317 -4.96 5.95 -1.57
N GLY A 318 -4.00 5.07 -1.25
CA GLY A 318 -3.73 4.66 0.13
C GLY A 318 -3.36 5.85 1.02
N VAL A 319 -2.47 6.72 0.53
CA VAL A 319 -2.00 7.89 1.26
C VAL A 319 -3.04 9.01 1.27
N LEU A 320 -3.80 9.18 0.17
CA LEU A 320 -4.92 10.12 0.13
C LEU A 320 -5.97 9.79 1.19
N ASN A 321 -6.30 8.51 1.39
CA ASN A 321 -7.25 8.10 2.41
C ASN A 321 -6.80 8.49 3.82
N ASP A 322 -5.57 8.14 4.19
CA ASP A 322 -5.01 8.44 5.51
C ASP A 322 -4.99 9.94 5.82
N VAL A 323 -4.51 10.73 4.86
CA VAL A 323 -4.41 12.18 5.00
C VAL A 323 -5.80 12.81 5.09
N THR A 324 -6.73 12.46 4.22
CA THR A 324 -8.07 13.09 4.20
C THR A 324 -8.89 12.73 5.45
N ILE A 325 -8.78 11.50 5.96
CA ILE A 325 -9.40 11.09 7.23
C ILE A 325 -8.82 11.86 8.41
N THR A 326 -7.50 11.96 8.48
CA THR A 326 -6.81 12.68 9.57
C THR A 326 -7.12 14.18 9.51
N GLN A 327 -7.12 14.79 8.33
CA GLN A 327 -7.45 16.20 8.15
C GLN A 327 -8.90 16.52 8.50
N ALA A 328 -9.85 15.73 7.99
CA ALA A 328 -11.26 15.91 8.35
C ALA A 328 -11.45 15.77 9.86
N SER A 329 -10.82 14.77 10.47
CA SER A 329 -10.86 14.57 11.92
C SER A 329 -10.35 15.80 12.67
N ALA A 330 -9.19 16.33 12.30
CA ALA A 330 -8.60 17.51 12.94
C ALA A 330 -9.54 18.73 12.88
N VAL A 331 -10.16 19.01 11.73
CA VAL A 331 -11.09 20.14 11.61
C VAL A 331 -12.35 19.94 12.45
N TRP A 332 -12.91 18.73 12.46
CA TRP A 332 -14.09 18.42 13.27
C TRP A 332 -13.79 18.46 14.78
N GLU A 333 -12.59 18.07 15.22
CA GLU A 333 -12.15 18.23 16.63
C GLU A 333 -11.96 19.71 16.99
N LEU A 334 -11.38 20.53 16.11
CA LEU A 334 -11.27 21.98 16.32
C LEU A 334 -12.65 22.64 16.46
N HIS A 335 -13.61 22.22 15.64
CA HIS A 335 -14.98 22.71 15.73
C HIS A 335 -15.68 22.23 17.02
N ALA A 336 -15.52 20.96 17.39
CA ALA A 336 -16.07 20.43 18.64
C ALA A 336 -15.53 21.14 19.88
N ALA A 337 -14.24 21.52 19.87
CA ALA A 337 -13.61 22.26 20.96
C ALA A 337 -14.14 23.71 21.08
N ASN A 338 -14.54 24.35 19.97
CA ASN A 338 -15.16 25.67 19.99
C ASN A 338 -16.13 25.87 18.81
N PRO A 339 -17.43 25.56 19.01
CA PRO A 339 -18.46 25.67 17.96
C PRO A 339 -18.72 27.10 17.46
N ALA A 340 -18.27 28.13 18.20
CA ALA A 340 -18.38 29.53 17.79
C ALA A 340 -17.24 29.97 16.84
N LEU A 341 -16.26 29.11 16.56
CA LEU A 341 -15.20 29.42 15.61
C LEU A 341 -15.76 29.60 14.20
N GLY A 342 -15.46 30.76 13.61
CA GLY A 342 -15.77 31.08 12.22
C GLY A 342 -15.12 30.10 11.24
N ARG A 343 -15.74 29.84 10.08
CA ARG A 343 -15.22 28.95 9.03
C ARG A 343 -13.80 29.29 8.59
N ALA A 344 -13.49 30.58 8.44
CA ALA A 344 -12.14 31.04 8.10
C ALA A 344 -11.13 30.65 9.18
N ARG A 345 -11.49 30.76 10.47
CA ARG A 345 -10.63 30.36 11.59
C ARG A 345 -10.46 28.85 11.66
N LEU A 346 -11.52 28.07 11.41
CA LEU A 346 -11.44 26.61 11.29
C LEU A 346 -10.52 26.20 10.13
N PHE A 347 -10.65 26.85 8.98
CA PHE A 347 -9.78 26.59 7.83
C PHE A 347 -8.31 26.90 8.17
N THR A 348 -8.02 28.09 8.71
CA THR A 348 -6.64 28.45 9.08
C THR A 348 -6.06 27.57 10.18
N GLY A 349 -6.90 27.15 11.15
CA GLY A 349 -6.50 26.25 12.23
C GLY A 349 -6.21 24.85 11.72
N GLY A 350 -7.10 24.30 10.88
CA GLY A 350 -6.91 23.03 10.19
C GLY A 350 -5.68 23.05 9.29
N MET A 351 -5.47 24.10 8.51
CA MET A 351 -4.29 24.25 7.65
C MET A 351 -2.97 24.36 8.43
N ARG A 352 -2.99 24.86 9.68
CA ARG A 352 -1.79 24.82 10.52
C ARG A 352 -1.40 23.39 10.86
N ILE A 353 -2.36 22.54 11.21
CA ILE A 353 -2.14 21.10 11.44
C ILE A 353 -1.77 20.41 10.12
N GLY A 354 -2.48 20.71 9.04
CA GLY A 354 -2.24 20.15 7.71
C GLY A 354 -0.83 20.41 7.20
N ARG A 355 -0.22 21.57 7.48
CA ARG A 355 1.17 21.85 7.11
C ARG A 355 2.18 20.92 7.78
N ASP A 356 1.95 20.56 9.04
CA ASP A 356 2.83 19.61 9.75
C ASP A 356 2.69 18.20 9.14
N HIS A 357 1.48 17.80 8.76
CA HIS A 357 1.24 16.55 8.03
C HIS A 357 1.84 16.54 6.62
N ILE A 358 1.82 17.66 5.89
CA ILE A 358 2.47 17.79 4.57
C ILE A 358 3.96 17.46 4.70
N ALA A 359 4.65 18.07 5.68
CA ALA A 359 6.08 17.84 5.86
C ALA A 359 6.41 16.35 6.09
N SER A 360 5.62 15.66 6.93
CA SER A 360 5.82 14.23 7.24
C SER A 360 5.49 13.32 6.05
N THR A 361 4.40 13.60 5.33
CA THR A 361 3.95 12.77 4.19
C THR A 361 4.87 12.89 2.97
N VAL A 362 5.46 14.06 2.72
CA VAL A 362 6.45 14.26 1.65
C VAL A 362 7.64 13.33 1.82
N TYR A 363 8.22 13.25 3.02
CA TYR A 363 9.36 12.34 3.27
C TYR A 363 8.95 10.87 3.19
N THR A 364 7.77 10.54 3.69
CA THR A 364 7.25 9.17 3.66
C THR A 364 7.10 8.67 2.22
N LEU A 365 6.47 9.46 1.35
CA LEU A 365 6.33 9.11 -0.07
C LEU A 365 7.68 9.08 -0.77
N ALA A 366 8.50 10.12 -0.60
CA ALA A 366 9.79 10.22 -1.29
C ALA A 366 10.69 9.02 -0.98
N PHE A 367 10.80 8.62 0.29
CA PHE A 367 11.62 7.47 0.67
C PHE A 367 10.99 6.13 0.29
N ALA A 368 9.66 6.00 0.28
CA ALA A 368 9.00 4.79 -0.19
C ALA A 368 9.32 4.52 -1.68
N TYR A 369 9.12 5.52 -2.55
CA TYR A 369 9.41 5.38 -3.98
C TYR A 369 10.92 5.32 -4.28
N ALA A 370 11.74 6.12 -3.60
CA ALA A 370 13.19 6.04 -3.76
C ALA A 370 13.72 4.66 -3.32
N GLY A 371 13.16 4.08 -2.26
CA GLY A 371 13.51 2.75 -1.77
C GLY A 371 13.24 1.65 -2.80
N THR A 372 12.09 1.68 -3.49
CA THR A 372 11.77 0.72 -4.55
C THR A 372 12.58 0.96 -5.82
N ALA A 373 12.98 2.21 -6.09
CA ALA A 373 13.81 2.58 -7.24
C ALA A 373 15.33 2.42 -7.01
N LEU A 374 15.77 1.88 -5.87
CA LEU A 374 17.21 1.76 -5.55
C LEU A 374 18.03 1.01 -6.63
N PRO A 375 17.60 -0.15 -7.16
CA PRO A 375 18.35 -0.83 -8.22
C PRO A 375 18.50 0.03 -9.48
N LEU A 376 17.43 0.75 -9.86
CA LEU A 376 17.43 1.66 -10.99
C LEU A 376 18.39 2.84 -10.78
N ILE A 377 18.37 3.45 -9.59
CA ILE A 377 19.28 4.54 -9.21
C ILE A 377 20.74 4.07 -9.21
N LEU A 378 21.02 2.89 -8.66
CA LEU A 378 22.36 2.31 -8.63
C LEU A 378 22.87 2.01 -10.04
N SER A 379 22.07 1.34 -10.87
CA SER A 379 22.39 1.06 -12.28
C SER A 379 22.71 2.35 -13.05
N ALA A 380 21.86 3.37 -12.89
CA ALA A 380 22.08 4.66 -13.52
C ALA A 380 23.32 5.42 -13.02
N SER A 381 23.74 5.21 -11.77
CA SER A 381 24.93 5.84 -11.18
C SER A 381 26.25 5.30 -11.75
N LEU A 382 26.22 4.13 -12.40
CA LEU A 382 27.39 3.51 -13.06
C LEU A 382 27.63 4.08 -14.47
N ILE A 383 26.65 4.77 -15.04
CA ILE A 383 26.72 5.31 -16.40
C ILE A 383 27.39 6.69 -16.38
N ASP A 384 28.40 6.90 -17.22
CA ASP A 384 29.08 8.19 -17.37
C ASP A 384 28.18 9.22 -18.08
N ARG A 385 27.29 9.84 -17.31
CA ARG A 385 26.40 10.92 -17.75
C ARG A 385 26.12 11.88 -16.60
N SER A 386 25.77 13.12 -16.94
CA SER A 386 25.48 14.14 -15.93
C SER A 386 24.27 13.74 -15.07
N PHE A 387 24.23 14.24 -13.84
CA PHE A 387 23.09 14.03 -12.93
C PHE A 387 21.75 14.43 -13.57
N ALA A 388 21.71 15.56 -14.27
CA ALA A 388 20.51 16.02 -14.96
C ALA A 388 20.08 15.06 -16.08
N ALA A 389 21.02 14.55 -16.88
CA ALA A 389 20.72 13.57 -17.93
C ALA A 389 20.23 12.24 -17.34
N THR A 390 20.73 11.84 -16.16
CA THR A 390 20.24 10.67 -15.42
C THR A 390 18.81 10.87 -14.95
N LEU A 391 18.52 11.99 -14.29
CA LEU A 391 17.20 12.28 -13.73
C LEU A 391 16.11 12.39 -14.81
N LEU A 392 16.50 12.83 -16.01
CA LEU A 392 15.61 12.98 -17.16
C LEU A 392 15.64 11.79 -18.12
N SER A 393 16.31 10.69 -17.77
CA SER A 393 16.23 9.45 -18.54
C SER A 393 14.84 8.80 -18.35
N GLY A 394 14.30 8.16 -19.39
CA GLY A 394 12.89 7.74 -19.44
C GLY A 394 12.39 7.00 -18.19
N GLU A 395 13.10 5.94 -17.76
CA GLU A 395 12.74 5.13 -16.59
C GLU A 395 12.75 5.94 -15.28
N ILE A 396 13.78 6.75 -15.06
CA ILE A 396 13.90 7.57 -13.84
C ILE A 396 12.91 8.73 -13.88
N ALA A 397 12.74 9.36 -15.03
CA ALA A 397 11.79 10.46 -15.22
C ALA A 397 10.36 9.99 -14.93
N GLU A 398 10.01 8.75 -15.31
CA GLU A 398 8.73 8.16 -14.99
C GLU A 398 8.50 8.06 -13.48
N GLU A 399 9.48 7.55 -12.71
CA GLU A 399 9.37 7.46 -11.24
C GLU A 399 9.35 8.83 -10.56
N VAL A 400 10.11 9.80 -11.08
CA VAL A 400 10.10 11.17 -10.59
C VAL A 400 8.73 11.81 -10.84
N VAL A 401 8.18 11.69 -12.04
CA VAL A 401 6.83 12.22 -12.36
C VAL A 401 5.77 11.52 -11.52
N ARG A 402 5.82 10.20 -11.37
CA ARG A 402 4.92 9.42 -10.49
C ARG A 402 4.94 9.95 -9.06
N THR A 403 6.13 10.13 -8.49
CA THR A 403 6.34 10.64 -7.13
C THR A 403 5.84 12.08 -6.98
N LEU A 404 6.16 12.96 -7.93
CA LEU A 404 5.74 14.37 -7.92
C LEU A 404 4.23 14.52 -8.07
N VAL A 405 3.61 13.81 -9.01
CA VAL A 405 2.16 13.85 -9.23
C VAL A 405 1.42 13.36 -7.99
N SER A 406 1.86 12.24 -7.40
CA SER A 406 1.28 11.71 -6.16
C SER A 406 1.41 12.70 -5.00
N SER A 407 2.60 13.29 -4.82
CA SER A 407 2.88 14.27 -3.77
C SER A 407 2.08 15.56 -3.93
N ILE A 408 2.00 16.13 -5.14
CA ILE A 408 1.20 17.33 -5.42
C ILE A 408 -0.28 17.07 -5.19
N GLY A 409 -0.80 15.92 -5.67
CA GLY A 409 -2.18 15.51 -5.42
C GLY A 409 -2.51 15.45 -3.93
N LEU A 410 -1.60 14.89 -3.12
CA LEU A 410 -1.74 14.83 -1.67
C LEU A 410 -1.72 16.21 -1.01
N VAL A 411 -0.74 17.04 -1.38
CA VAL A 411 -0.59 18.41 -0.85
C VAL A 411 -1.84 19.25 -1.14
N LEU A 412 -2.48 19.06 -2.29
CA LEU A 412 -3.72 19.75 -2.66
C LEU A 412 -4.98 19.13 -2.05
N ALA A 413 -4.97 17.83 -1.73
CA ALA A 413 -6.08 17.17 -1.05
C ALA A 413 -6.29 17.71 0.38
N ILE A 414 -5.22 18.14 1.07
CA ILE A 414 -5.28 18.72 2.41
C ILE A 414 -6.12 20.01 2.48
N PRO A 415 -5.81 21.08 1.71
CA PRO A 415 -6.62 22.28 1.70
C PRO A 415 -8.03 22.02 1.15
N ALA A 416 -8.20 21.12 0.18
CA ALA A 416 -9.54 20.74 -0.31
C ALA A 416 -10.39 20.12 0.80
N THR A 417 -9.85 19.13 1.52
CA THR A 417 -10.53 18.47 2.64
C THR A 417 -10.83 19.45 3.77
N THR A 418 -9.87 20.31 4.09
CA THR A 418 -10.01 21.33 5.14
C THR A 418 -11.10 22.34 4.79
N ALA A 419 -11.17 22.78 3.53
CA ALA A 419 -12.21 23.68 3.05
C ALA A 419 -13.60 23.03 3.09
N ILE A 420 -13.73 21.78 2.64
CA ILE A 420 -14.98 21.02 2.69
C ILE A 420 -15.44 20.87 4.15
N ALA A 421 -14.54 20.45 5.05
CA ALA A 421 -14.84 20.29 6.47
C ALA A 421 -15.28 21.61 7.13
N ALA A 422 -14.52 22.70 6.91
CA ALA A 422 -14.82 24.01 7.46
C ALA A 422 -16.14 24.60 6.91
N ALA A 423 -16.48 24.33 5.65
CA ALA A 423 -17.74 24.77 5.05
C ALA A 423 -18.96 24.04 5.63
N LEU A 424 -18.80 22.76 5.99
CA LEU A 424 -19.87 21.93 6.56
C LEU A 424 -20.15 22.23 8.04
N CYS A 425 -19.17 22.76 8.78
CA CYS A 425 -19.38 23.24 10.15
C CYS A 425 -20.26 24.49 10.17
N ARG A 426 -21.24 24.58 11.09
CA ARG A 426 -21.89 25.87 11.37
C ARG A 426 -20.99 26.72 12.25
N THR A 427 -21.11 28.02 12.08
CA THR A 427 -20.57 28.99 13.02
C THR A 427 -21.74 29.45 13.87
N GLY A 428 -21.69 29.24 15.18
CA GLY A 428 -22.61 29.94 16.08
C GLY A 428 -22.55 31.44 15.81
N GLU A 429 -23.68 32.15 15.84
CA GLU A 429 -23.66 33.61 15.80
C GLU A 429 -22.73 34.09 16.93
N PRO A 430 -21.85 35.08 16.67
CA PRO A 430 -21.04 35.64 17.73
C PRO A 430 -22.01 36.24 18.74
N THR A 431 -22.11 35.63 19.93
CA THR A 431 -22.82 36.24 21.04
C THR A 431 -22.09 37.54 21.34
N GLY A 432 -22.71 38.66 20.93
CA GLY A 432 -22.12 39.98 21.07
C GLY A 432 -21.69 40.24 22.51
N ARG A 433 -20.47 40.74 22.66
CA ARG A 433 -20.05 41.56 23.79
C ARG A 433 -19.23 42.72 23.24
#